data_AF-A0A841R3C2-F1
#
_entry.id   AF-A0A841R3C2-F1
#
_cell.length_a   1.000
_cell.length_b   1.000
_cell.length_c   1.000
_cell.angle_alpha   90.00
_cell.angle_beta   90.00
_cell.angle_gamma   90.00
#
_symmetry.space_group_name_H-M   'P 1'
#
loop_
_entity.id
_entity.type
_entity.pdbx_description
1 polymer ?
#
loop_
_entity_poly.entity_id
_entity_poly.type
_entity_poly.pdbx_seq_one_letter_code
_entity_poly.pdbx_strand_id
1 'polypeptide(L)'
;MQKDQIYLFHGTDIPAVYARKQQAGNSAAETVEQGKEHSTTAEIVQQINQPSLFTEVRRFEFINPLFLTQKDESIPAKEFLQALENVPVETRVFFILEGKPDRRLSLVKKFLPLAQVSVSEFIPGWKVGAAFNSVLRVQGRTLSRAAQQYLQAVAESWDNTSSVFITTEAQKWQLMTDQKEIPLEVVQESLPSYLQRQVFRFWDDLVDQRKRAVLEAVPHLFNDMAETLKNTGFLASQLRLCLGIYELEHAGVATRDMARKLQVKNQWRWKNIYAAAQKLNYAQCAGLLLTLYRAQWRQRNGYEVSWSELFGEYLRGTL
;
A
#
# COMPACT_ATOMS: atom_id res chain seq x y z
N MET A 1 -5.02 -37.60 -2.23
CA MET A 1 -4.79 -36.63 -3.32
C MET A 1 -3.67 -35.69 -2.87
N GLN A 2 -2.54 -35.70 -3.58
CA GLN A 2 -1.28 -34.97 -3.32
C GLN A 2 -1.44 -33.45 -3.38
N LYS A 3 -2.21 -32.83 -2.47
CA LYS A 3 -2.21 -31.36 -2.38
C LYS A 3 -0.90 -30.80 -1.84
N ASP A 4 -0.02 -31.62 -1.28
CA ASP A 4 1.16 -31.16 -0.52
C ASP A 4 2.42 -30.92 -1.36
N GLN A 5 2.34 -31.13 -2.68
CA GLN A 5 3.50 -31.03 -3.58
C GLN A 5 3.44 -29.83 -4.54
N ILE A 6 2.24 -29.42 -4.95
CA ILE A 6 2.05 -28.35 -5.94
C ILE A 6 1.50 -27.12 -5.25
N TYR A 7 2.18 -25.99 -5.41
CA TYR A 7 1.81 -24.72 -4.81
C TYR A 7 1.63 -23.66 -5.88
N LEU A 8 0.60 -22.83 -5.73
CA LEU A 8 0.42 -21.61 -6.52
C LEU A 8 0.38 -20.43 -5.54
N PHE A 9 1.41 -19.59 -5.58
CA PHE A 9 1.41 -18.30 -4.91
C PHE A 9 1.07 -17.24 -5.94
N HIS A 10 -0.03 -16.52 -5.75
CA HIS A 10 -0.40 -15.46 -6.68
C HIS A 10 -1.01 -14.26 -5.99
N GLY A 11 -0.96 -13.11 -6.64
CA GLY A 11 -1.68 -11.93 -6.19
C GLY A 11 -1.01 -10.63 -6.58
N THR A 12 -1.65 -9.52 -6.24
CA THR A 12 -1.20 -8.18 -6.60
C THR A 12 -0.16 -7.62 -5.64
N ASP A 13 -0.12 -8.10 -4.39
CA ASP A 13 0.90 -7.74 -3.39
C ASP A 13 2.13 -8.63 -3.57
N ILE A 14 2.98 -8.29 -4.57
CA ILE A 14 4.15 -9.07 -4.95
C ILE A 14 5.06 -9.39 -3.76
N PRO A 15 5.45 -8.42 -2.88
CA PRO A 15 6.24 -8.73 -1.69
C PRO A 15 5.60 -9.81 -0.82
N ALA A 16 4.28 -9.79 -0.64
CA ALA A 16 3.58 -10.78 0.15
C ALA A 16 3.44 -12.15 -0.55
N VAL A 17 3.39 -12.19 -1.88
CA VAL A 17 3.48 -13.44 -2.65
C VAL A 17 4.81 -14.14 -2.32
N TYR A 18 5.92 -13.40 -2.40
CA TYR A 18 7.26 -13.96 -2.12
C TYR A 18 7.47 -14.28 -0.64
N ALA A 19 6.97 -13.48 0.30
CA ALA A 19 7.02 -13.80 1.72
C ALA A 19 6.27 -15.11 2.04
N ARG A 20 5.11 -15.32 1.40
CA ARG A 20 4.32 -16.54 1.58
C ARG A 20 4.98 -17.76 0.97
N LYS A 21 5.62 -17.60 -0.19
CA LYS A 21 6.50 -18.62 -0.79
C LYS A 21 7.58 -19.07 0.19
N GLN A 22 8.29 -18.12 0.79
CA GLN A 22 9.37 -18.41 1.75
C GLN A 22 8.86 -19.16 2.99
N GLN A 23 7.69 -18.78 3.53
CA GLN A 23 7.08 -19.49 4.65
C GLN A 23 6.74 -20.95 4.34
N ALA A 24 6.35 -21.26 3.11
CA ALA A 24 6.05 -22.62 2.67
C ALA A 24 7.31 -23.48 2.43
N GLY A 25 8.45 -22.84 2.09
CA GLY A 25 9.68 -23.51 1.65
C GLY A 25 10.80 -23.58 2.69
N ASN A 26 10.50 -23.46 3.99
CA ASN A 26 11.53 -23.22 5.02
C ASN A 26 12.12 -24.49 5.67
N SER A 27 12.07 -25.66 5.01
CA SER A 27 12.81 -26.85 5.46
C SER A 27 14.24 -26.80 4.91
N ALA A 28 15.24 -26.77 5.80
CA ALA A 28 16.67 -26.63 5.49
C ALA A 28 17.30 -27.77 4.64
N ALA A 29 16.50 -28.69 4.13
CA ALA A 29 16.93 -29.91 3.42
C ALA A 29 16.45 -29.97 1.96
N GLU A 30 15.98 -28.85 1.39
CA GLU A 30 15.51 -28.80 -0.01
C GLU A 30 16.53 -28.17 -0.96
N THR A 31 16.82 -28.84 -2.07
CA THR A 31 17.53 -28.23 -3.19
C THR A 31 16.54 -27.48 -4.07
N VAL A 32 16.79 -26.18 -4.28
CA VAL A 32 15.90 -25.28 -5.02
C VAL A 32 16.42 -25.09 -6.45
N GLU A 33 15.60 -25.47 -7.41
CA GLU A 33 15.87 -25.31 -8.84
C GLU A 33 14.96 -24.22 -9.41
N GLN A 34 15.56 -23.17 -9.97
CA GLN A 34 14.81 -22.11 -10.65
C GLN A 34 14.46 -22.55 -12.06
N GLY A 35 13.18 -22.50 -12.40
CA GLY A 35 12.70 -22.58 -13.76
C GLY A 35 12.87 -21.26 -14.50
N LYS A 36 12.68 -21.29 -15.82
CA LYS A 36 12.73 -20.09 -16.65
C LYS A 36 11.53 -19.20 -16.35
N GLU A 37 11.74 -17.89 -16.25
CA GLU A 37 10.61 -16.96 -16.19
C GLU A 37 9.77 -17.08 -17.46
N HIS A 38 8.45 -17.04 -17.32
CA HIS A 38 7.54 -17.26 -18.44
C HIS A 38 7.69 -18.63 -19.11
N SER A 39 7.92 -19.68 -18.31
CA SER A 39 7.99 -21.04 -18.82
C SER A 39 6.67 -21.47 -19.47
N THR A 40 6.81 -22.21 -20.56
CA THR A 40 5.76 -22.98 -21.21
C THR A 40 5.49 -24.28 -20.44
N THR A 41 4.32 -24.89 -20.69
CA THR A 41 3.95 -26.20 -20.13
C THR A 41 4.95 -27.29 -20.52
N ALA A 42 5.50 -27.24 -21.74
CA ALA A 42 6.55 -28.14 -22.18
C ALA A 42 7.85 -28.01 -21.35
N GLU A 43 8.34 -26.79 -21.16
CA GLU A 43 9.55 -26.51 -20.38
C GLU A 43 9.37 -26.95 -18.90
N ILE A 44 8.20 -26.69 -18.33
CA ILE A 44 7.87 -27.12 -16.96
C ILE A 44 7.92 -28.64 -16.84
N VAL A 45 7.26 -29.38 -17.75
CA VAL A 45 7.22 -30.85 -17.73
C VAL A 45 8.60 -31.45 -17.93
N GLN A 46 9.38 -30.89 -18.85
CA GLN A 46 10.74 -31.32 -19.10
C GLN A 46 11.59 -31.19 -17.83
N GLN A 47 11.47 -30.08 -17.10
CA GLN A 47 12.28 -29.80 -15.92
C GLN A 47 11.88 -30.66 -14.71
N ILE A 48 10.58 -30.78 -14.41
CA ILE A 48 10.12 -31.56 -13.24
C ILE A 48 10.39 -33.07 -13.40
N ASN A 49 10.48 -33.57 -14.64
CA ASN A 49 10.74 -34.97 -14.94
C ASN A 49 12.24 -35.32 -15.02
N GLN A 50 13.14 -34.35 -14.86
CA GLN A 50 14.57 -34.66 -14.84
C GLN A 50 14.88 -35.55 -13.63
N PRO A 51 15.54 -36.71 -13.82
CA PRO A 51 15.86 -37.61 -12.72
C PRO A 51 16.83 -36.92 -11.74
N SER A 52 16.57 -37.06 -10.44
CA SER A 52 17.52 -36.61 -9.42
C SER A 52 18.69 -37.57 -9.36
N LEU A 53 19.91 -37.04 -9.32
CA LEU A 53 21.12 -37.83 -9.03
C LEU A 53 21.38 -37.94 -7.50
N PHE A 54 20.59 -37.24 -6.69
CA PHE A 54 20.74 -37.15 -5.23
C PHE A 54 19.43 -37.50 -4.51
N THR A 55 19.52 -37.94 -3.26
CA THR A 55 18.39 -38.31 -2.39
C THR A 55 17.70 -37.12 -1.71
N GLU A 56 17.90 -35.91 -2.23
CA GLU A 56 17.39 -34.68 -1.62
C GLU A 56 15.99 -34.33 -2.14
N VAL A 57 15.17 -33.74 -1.27
CA VAL A 57 13.88 -33.18 -1.66
C VAL A 57 14.15 -32.00 -2.60
N ARG A 58 13.52 -32.01 -3.78
CA ARG A 58 13.71 -30.96 -4.79
C ARG A 58 12.54 -30.00 -4.82
N ARG A 59 12.82 -28.73 -4.99
CA ARG A 59 11.81 -27.69 -5.20
C ARG A 59 12.05 -26.97 -6.51
N PHE A 60 11.12 -27.10 -7.45
CA PHE A 60 11.12 -26.33 -8.69
C PHE A 60 10.31 -25.05 -8.52
N GLU A 61 10.88 -23.90 -8.87
CA GLU A 61 10.21 -22.59 -8.81
C GLU A 61 10.01 -22.01 -10.22
N PHE A 62 8.77 -21.81 -10.62
CA PHE A 62 8.42 -21.22 -11.92
C PHE A 62 7.74 -19.86 -11.73
N ILE A 63 8.37 -18.81 -12.26
CA ILE A 63 7.86 -17.43 -12.16
C ILE A 63 7.09 -17.07 -13.42
N ASN A 64 5.88 -16.53 -13.24
CA ASN A 64 4.97 -16.05 -14.28
C ASN A 64 4.75 -17.05 -15.45
N PRO A 65 4.48 -18.35 -15.19
CA PRO A 65 4.34 -19.34 -16.24
C PRO A 65 3.16 -19.01 -17.16
N LEU A 66 3.37 -19.17 -18.47
CA LEU A 66 2.47 -18.62 -19.49
C LEU A 66 1.05 -19.19 -19.41
N PHE A 67 0.92 -20.47 -19.08
CA PHE A 67 -0.38 -21.15 -19.00
C PHE A 67 -1.35 -20.53 -17.99
N LEU A 68 -0.84 -19.73 -17.03
CA LEU A 68 -1.67 -19.06 -16.02
C LEU A 68 -2.31 -17.78 -16.54
N THR A 69 -1.76 -17.13 -17.56
CA THR A 69 -2.21 -15.82 -18.05
C THR A 69 -2.69 -15.85 -19.50
N GLN A 70 -2.20 -16.81 -20.29
CA GLN A 70 -2.53 -16.94 -21.70
C GLN A 70 -2.65 -18.40 -22.13
N LYS A 71 -3.16 -18.61 -23.35
CA LYS A 71 -3.25 -19.95 -23.93
C LYS A 71 -1.84 -20.44 -24.26
N ASP A 72 -1.48 -21.59 -23.72
CA ASP A 72 -0.24 -22.29 -24.01
C ASP A 72 -0.58 -23.62 -24.67
N GLU A 73 -0.04 -23.83 -25.87
CA GLU A 73 -0.28 -25.01 -26.72
C GLU A 73 1.00 -25.82 -26.94
N SER A 74 2.06 -25.55 -26.18
CA SER A 74 3.36 -26.23 -26.33
C SER A 74 3.28 -27.75 -26.14
N ILE A 75 2.40 -28.24 -25.25
CA ILE A 75 2.00 -29.64 -25.14
C ILE A 75 0.50 -29.78 -24.90
N PRO A 76 -0.11 -30.95 -25.18
CA PRO A 76 -1.49 -31.22 -24.84
C PRO A 76 -1.78 -31.01 -23.35
N ALA A 77 -2.83 -30.26 -23.03
CA ALA A 77 -3.25 -29.97 -21.65
C ALA A 77 -3.38 -31.22 -20.76
N LYS A 78 -3.80 -32.36 -21.34
CA LYS A 78 -3.91 -33.63 -20.62
C LYS A 78 -2.54 -34.15 -20.17
N GLU A 79 -1.53 -34.03 -21.03
CA GLU A 79 -0.16 -34.47 -20.74
C GLU A 79 0.46 -33.63 -19.63
N PHE A 80 0.31 -32.31 -19.68
CA PHE A 80 0.75 -31.40 -18.61
C PHE A 80 0.11 -31.74 -17.26
N LEU A 81 -1.21 -31.91 -17.22
CA LEU A 81 -1.93 -32.22 -15.99
C LEU A 81 -1.54 -33.59 -15.43
N GLN A 82 -1.33 -34.59 -16.30
CA GLN A 82 -0.85 -35.91 -15.90
C GLN A 82 0.58 -35.86 -15.34
N ALA A 83 1.46 -35.04 -15.91
CA ALA A 83 2.81 -34.86 -15.38
C ALA A 83 2.77 -34.24 -13.97
N LEU A 84 1.89 -33.27 -13.74
CA LEU A 84 1.68 -32.67 -12.41
C LEU A 84 1.09 -33.66 -11.40
N GLU A 85 0.10 -34.46 -11.80
CA GLU A 85 -0.50 -35.49 -10.92
C GLU A 85 0.52 -36.57 -10.52
N ASN A 86 1.51 -36.84 -11.36
CA ASN A 86 2.54 -37.86 -11.12
C ASN A 86 3.87 -37.28 -10.62
N VAL A 87 3.88 -36.05 -10.08
CA VAL A 87 5.08 -35.47 -9.47
C VAL A 87 5.59 -36.39 -8.35
N PRO A 88 6.90 -36.72 -8.32
CA PRO A 88 7.47 -37.57 -7.28
C PRO A 88 7.25 -37.03 -5.87
N VAL A 89 7.19 -37.91 -4.88
CA VAL A 89 6.87 -37.53 -3.49
C VAL A 89 7.93 -36.61 -2.86
N GLU A 90 9.17 -36.78 -3.30
CA GLU A 90 10.36 -35.99 -2.95
C GLU A 90 10.43 -34.65 -3.73
N THR A 91 9.47 -34.35 -4.61
CA THR A 91 9.48 -33.15 -5.45
C THR A 91 8.33 -32.21 -5.08
N ARG A 92 8.66 -30.93 -4.92
CA ARG A 92 7.70 -29.83 -4.79
C ARG A 92 7.79 -28.91 -6.00
N VAL A 93 6.65 -28.42 -6.44
CA VAL A 93 6.54 -27.50 -7.59
C VAL A 93 5.83 -26.24 -7.14
N PHE A 94 6.55 -25.12 -7.20
CA PHE A 94 6.09 -23.81 -6.78
C PHE A 94 5.86 -22.96 -8.03
N PHE A 95 4.61 -22.63 -8.28
CA PHE A 95 4.21 -21.65 -9.27
C PHE A 95 4.05 -20.30 -8.59
N ILE A 96 4.77 -19.28 -9.06
CA ILE A 96 4.68 -17.91 -8.59
C ILE A 96 4.09 -17.08 -9.72
N LEU A 97 2.97 -16.41 -9.45
CA LEU A 97 2.31 -15.54 -10.41
C LEU A 97 2.13 -14.14 -9.84
N GLU A 98 2.77 -13.16 -10.46
CA GLU A 98 2.55 -11.75 -10.18
C GLU A 98 1.23 -11.31 -10.82
N GLY A 99 0.21 -11.12 -9.99
CA GLY A 99 -1.15 -10.80 -10.44
C GLY A 99 -2.14 -11.97 -10.27
N LYS A 100 -3.08 -12.09 -11.21
CA LYS A 100 -4.21 -13.02 -11.10
C LYS A 100 -4.19 -14.02 -12.25
N PRO A 101 -4.44 -15.32 -11.97
CA PRO A 101 -4.54 -16.30 -13.04
C PRO A 101 -5.81 -16.07 -13.85
N ASP A 102 -5.75 -16.25 -15.18
CA ASP A 102 -6.90 -16.15 -16.05
C ASP A 102 -7.77 -17.41 -15.92
N ARG A 103 -8.74 -17.33 -15.01
CA ARG A 103 -9.70 -18.42 -14.73
C ARG A 103 -10.64 -18.71 -15.89
N ARG A 104 -10.62 -17.95 -16.99
CA ARG A 104 -11.42 -18.26 -18.19
C ARG A 104 -10.79 -19.41 -18.99
N LEU A 105 -9.47 -19.57 -18.91
CA LEU A 105 -8.73 -20.62 -19.59
C LEU A 105 -9.08 -22.01 -19.03
N SER A 106 -9.36 -22.96 -19.92
CA SER A 106 -9.76 -24.32 -19.56
C SER A 106 -8.66 -25.07 -18.78
N LEU A 107 -7.39 -24.84 -19.15
CA LEU A 107 -6.23 -25.42 -18.47
C LEU A 107 -6.11 -24.92 -17.02
N VAL A 108 -6.20 -23.60 -16.80
CA VAL A 108 -6.16 -22.99 -15.46
C VAL A 108 -7.25 -23.57 -14.56
N LYS A 109 -8.49 -23.70 -15.06
CA LYS A 109 -9.61 -24.29 -14.30
C LYS A 109 -9.32 -25.72 -13.82
N LYS A 110 -8.61 -26.51 -14.63
CA LYS A 110 -8.22 -27.90 -14.30
C LYS A 110 -6.98 -27.98 -13.42
N PHE A 111 -6.08 -27.02 -13.53
CA PHE A 111 -4.87 -26.93 -12.71
C PHE A 111 -5.17 -26.52 -11.26
N LEU A 112 -6.05 -25.52 -11.04
CA LEU A 112 -6.30 -24.97 -9.69
C LEU A 112 -6.68 -26.03 -8.62
N PRO A 113 -7.50 -27.07 -8.91
CA PRO A 113 -7.78 -28.14 -7.95
C PRO A 113 -6.57 -29.00 -7.55
N LEU A 114 -5.53 -29.03 -8.38
CA LEU A 114 -4.30 -29.80 -8.14
C LEU A 114 -3.31 -29.07 -7.22
N ALA A 115 -3.42 -27.74 -7.11
CA ALA A 115 -2.48 -26.90 -6.38
C ALA A 115 -3.03 -26.41 -5.03
N GLN A 116 -2.14 -26.24 -4.05
CA GLN A 116 -2.37 -25.38 -2.90
C GLN A 116 -2.25 -23.92 -3.33
N VAL A 117 -3.40 -23.25 -3.39
CA VAL A 117 -3.48 -21.86 -3.84
C VAL A 117 -3.40 -20.91 -2.65
N SER A 118 -2.41 -20.01 -2.67
CA SER A 118 -2.30 -18.90 -1.74
C SER A 118 -2.42 -17.58 -2.48
N VAL A 119 -3.30 -16.70 -1.98
CA VAL A 119 -3.58 -15.40 -2.59
C VAL A 119 -3.07 -14.27 -1.70
N SER A 120 -2.27 -13.37 -2.27
CA SER A 120 -1.77 -12.16 -1.58
C SER A 120 -2.20 -10.89 -2.31
N GLU A 121 -3.21 -10.20 -1.79
CA GLU A 121 -3.71 -8.94 -2.35
C GLU A 121 -3.33 -7.75 -1.46
N PHE A 122 -3.19 -6.59 -2.09
CA PHE A 122 -2.99 -5.34 -1.35
C PHE A 122 -4.16 -5.07 -0.41
N ILE A 123 -3.81 -4.52 0.75
CA ILE A 123 -4.77 -4.11 1.77
C ILE A 123 -5.20 -2.68 1.45
N PRO A 124 -6.51 -2.44 1.23
CA PRO A 124 -7.02 -1.10 0.97
C PRO A 124 -6.90 -0.26 2.24
N GLY A 125 -6.70 1.05 2.08
CA GLY A 125 -6.47 2.00 3.19
C GLY A 125 -7.41 1.85 4.38
N TRP A 126 -8.70 1.66 4.14
CA TRP A 126 -9.72 1.50 5.19
C TRP A 126 -9.58 0.21 6.03
N LYS A 127 -8.87 -0.81 5.54
CA LYS A 127 -8.58 -2.08 6.26
C LYS A 127 -7.24 -2.07 7.00
N VAL A 128 -6.37 -1.11 6.72
CA VAL A 128 -5.00 -1.07 7.27
C VAL A 128 -4.99 -1.08 8.79
N GLY A 129 -5.83 -0.26 9.44
CA GLY A 129 -5.92 -0.22 10.90
C GLY A 129 -6.32 -1.56 11.51
N ALA A 130 -7.25 -2.29 10.86
CA ALA A 130 -7.63 -3.63 11.29
C ALA A 130 -6.48 -4.64 11.11
N ALA A 131 -5.73 -4.53 10.01
CA ALA A 131 -4.61 -5.41 9.72
C ALA A 131 -3.44 -5.23 10.72
N PHE A 132 -3.09 -3.99 11.07
CA PHE A 132 -2.12 -3.74 12.14
C PHE A 132 -2.57 -4.34 13.47
N ASN A 133 -3.84 -4.13 13.85
CA ASN A 133 -4.38 -4.73 15.07
C ASN A 133 -4.34 -6.27 15.05
N SER A 134 -4.55 -6.93 13.90
CA SER A 134 -4.45 -8.39 13.83
C SER A 134 -3.03 -8.89 14.08
N VAL A 135 -2.01 -8.22 13.51
CA VAL A 135 -0.60 -8.60 13.73
C VAL A 135 -0.20 -8.39 15.19
N LEU A 136 -0.53 -7.23 15.75
CA LEU A 136 -0.18 -6.89 17.14
C LEU A 136 -0.87 -7.82 18.15
N ARG A 137 -2.11 -8.23 17.90
CA ARG A 137 -2.84 -9.17 18.77
C ARG A 137 -2.16 -10.53 18.86
N VAL A 138 -1.65 -11.07 17.75
CA VAL A 138 -0.87 -12.33 17.75
C VAL A 138 0.37 -12.20 18.64
N GLN A 139 0.90 -10.99 18.78
CA GLN A 139 2.06 -10.68 19.60
C GLN A 139 1.69 -10.18 21.01
N GLY A 140 0.42 -10.26 21.41
CA GLY A 140 -0.04 -9.86 22.75
C GLY A 140 -0.07 -8.34 23.01
N ARG A 141 0.01 -7.51 21.98
CA ARG A 141 0.04 -6.04 22.06
C ARG A 141 -1.16 -5.38 21.39
N THR A 142 -1.40 -4.12 21.72
CA THR A 142 -2.48 -3.30 21.13
C THR A 142 -1.99 -1.89 20.82
N LEU A 143 -2.72 -1.16 19.99
CA LEU A 143 -2.49 0.27 19.78
C LEU A 143 -3.28 1.09 20.80
N SER A 144 -2.70 2.19 21.28
CA SER A 144 -3.44 3.20 22.04
C SER A 144 -4.56 3.81 21.21
N ARG A 145 -5.61 4.33 21.87
CA ARG A 145 -6.72 5.01 21.17
C ARG A 145 -6.23 6.13 20.25
N ALA A 146 -5.26 6.91 20.71
CA ALA A 146 -4.67 8.00 19.92
C ALA A 146 -3.90 7.46 18.70
N ALA A 147 -3.09 6.41 18.90
CA ALA A 147 -2.37 5.74 17.81
C ALA A 147 -3.32 5.14 16.76
N GLN A 148 -4.41 4.50 17.19
CA GLN A 148 -5.43 3.96 16.29
C GLN A 148 -6.08 5.06 15.44
N GLN A 149 -6.45 6.19 16.05
CA GLN A 149 -7.07 7.31 15.34
C GLN A 149 -6.12 7.92 14.32
N TYR A 150 -4.85 8.09 14.68
CA TYR A 150 -3.81 8.57 13.78
C TYR A 150 -3.59 7.61 12.60
N LEU A 151 -3.38 6.32 12.88
CA LEU A 151 -3.18 5.30 11.85
C LEU A 151 -4.37 5.24 10.87
N GLN A 152 -5.60 5.30 11.39
CA GLN A 152 -6.81 5.34 10.57
C GLN A 152 -6.81 6.56 9.63
N ALA A 153 -6.47 7.75 10.15
CA ALA A 153 -6.45 8.99 9.37
C ALA A 153 -5.36 8.98 8.28
N VAL A 154 -4.18 8.44 8.59
CA VAL A 154 -3.09 8.35 7.62
C VAL A 154 -3.40 7.31 6.54
N ALA A 155 -3.91 6.14 6.95
CA ALA A 155 -4.20 5.04 6.04
C ALA A 155 -5.38 5.31 5.09
N GLU A 156 -6.29 6.24 5.40
CA GLU A 156 -7.33 6.69 4.46
C GLU A 156 -6.74 7.21 3.13
N SER A 157 -5.48 7.67 3.14
CA SER A 157 -4.78 8.17 1.95
C SER A 157 -3.94 7.10 1.23
N TRP A 158 -3.99 5.84 1.68
CA TRP A 158 -3.20 4.74 1.13
C TRP A 158 -4.05 3.94 0.14
N ASP A 159 -3.63 3.90 -1.13
CA ASP A 159 -4.37 3.18 -2.16
C ASP A 159 -4.15 1.66 -2.06
N ASN A 160 -2.90 1.21 -1.94
CA ASN A 160 -2.53 -0.21 -1.95
C ASN A 160 -1.40 -0.46 -0.93
N THR A 161 -1.73 -1.06 0.22
CA THR A 161 -0.77 -1.31 1.29
C THR A 161 -0.36 -2.78 1.33
N SER A 162 0.95 -3.07 1.29
CA SER A 162 1.43 -4.44 1.40
C SER A 162 1.22 -5.01 2.81
N SER A 163 0.84 -6.28 2.90
CA SER A 163 0.77 -7.00 4.18
C SER A 163 2.13 -7.23 4.83
N VAL A 164 3.19 -7.35 4.02
CA VAL A 164 4.59 -7.43 4.50
C VAL A 164 4.96 -6.13 5.19
N PHE A 165 4.60 -4.99 4.59
CA PHE A 165 4.81 -3.69 5.19
C PHE A 165 4.14 -3.57 6.57
N ILE A 166 2.87 -3.96 6.69
CA ILE A 166 2.14 -3.95 7.97
C ILE A 166 2.84 -4.80 9.02
N THR A 167 3.26 -6.01 8.62
CA THR A 167 3.94 -6.95 9.54
C THR A 167 5.27 -6.38 10.02
N THR A 168 6.08 -5.85 9.10
CA THR A 168 7.38 -5.26 9.40
C THR A 168 7.25 -4.03 10.31
N GLU A 169 6.33 -3.11 10.01
CA GLU A 169 6.12 -1.93 10.85
C GLU A 169 5.59 -2.29 12.23
N ALA A 170 4.63 -3.23 12.32
CA ALA A 170 4.13 -3.71 13.60
C ALA A 170 5.25 -4.32 14.46
N GLN A 171 6.15 -5.11 13.85
CA GLN A 171 7.33 -5.68 14.52
C GLN A 171 8.30 -4.57 14.99
N LYS A 172 8.57 -3.56 14.17
CA LYS A 172 9.40 -2.41 14.57
C LYS A 172 8.84 -1.69 15.79
N TRP A 173 7.52 -1.47 15.84
CA TRP A 173 6.89 -0.80 16.99
C TRP A 173 7.17 -1.53 18.30
N GLN A 174 7.27 -2.85 18.27
CA GLN A 174 7.58 -3.65 19.46
C GLN A 174 9.01 -3.47 19.94
N LEU A 175 9.93 -3.21 19.02
CA LEU A 175 11.33 -2.95 19.33
C LEU A 175 11.53 -1.51 19.83
N MET A 176 10.63 -0.60 19.46
CA MET A 176 10.68 0.82 19.83
C MET A 176 10.04 1.13 21.19
N THR A 177 9.27 0.21 21.77
CA THR A 177 8.69 0.39 23.10
C THR A 177 8.48 -0.93 23.83
N ASP A 178 8.62 -0.92 25.14
CA ASP A 178 8.25 -2.06 26.01
C ASP A 178 6.78 -2.02 26.44
N GLN A 179 6.05 -0.97 26.08
CA GLN A 179 4.64 -0.82 26.45
C GLN A 179 3.77 -1.87 25.71
N LYS A 180 2.86 -2.49 26.47
CA LYS A 180 1.86 -3.42 25.93
C LYS A 180 0.88 -2.72 24.97
N GLU A 181 0.53 -1.49 25.32
CA GLU A 181 -0.24 -0.58 24.48
C GLU A 181 0.74 0.38 23.78
N ILE A 182 0.84 0.28 22.46
CA ILE A 182 1.77 1.07 21.65
C ILE A 182 1.27 2.53 21.61
N PRO A 183 2.08 3.49 22.07
CA PRO A 183 1.67 4.87 22.17
C PRO A 183 1.72 5.57 20.80
N LEU A 184 1.10 6.74 20.70
CA LEU A 184 0.98 7.48 19.44
C LEU A 184 2.33 7.83 18.84
N GLU A 185 3.28 8.22 19.68
CA GLU A 185 4.59 8.72 19.31
C GLU A 185 5.38 7.65 18.54
N VAL A 186 5.32 6.39 18.99
CA VAL A 186 5.96 5.25 18.32
C VAL A 186 5.38 5.05 16.92
N VAL A 187 4.05 5.10 16.77
CA VAL A 187 3.40 4.94 15.45
C VAL A 187 3.71 6.14 14.54
N GLN A 188 3.78 7.35 15.10
CA GLN A 188 4.14 8.55 14.37
C GLN A 188 5.60 8.56 13.91
N GLU A 189 6.52 7.97 14.68
CA GLU A 189 7.95 7.92 14.39
C GLU A 189 8.33 6.82 13.40
N SER A 190 7.61 5.71 13.39
CA SER A 190 7.92 4.48 12.64
C SER A 190 7.33 4.38 11.23
N LEU A 191 6.03 4.66 11.02
CA LEU A 191 5.34 4.50 9.73
C LEU A 191 6.01 5.28 8.59
N PRO A 192 6.75 4.69 7.63
CA PRO A 192 7.71 5.38 6.77
C PRO A 192 7.34 6.81 6.38
N SER A 193 8.09 7.73 6.97
CA SER A 193 8.38 9.04 6.40
C SER A 193 9.18 8.80 5.13
N TYR A 194 8.65 9.15 3.97
CA TYR A 194 9.25 10.31 3.34
C TYR A 194 8.22 11.30 2.77
N LEU A 195 7.04 10.87 2.29
CA LEU A 195 6.18 11.78 1.51
C LEU A 195 4.89 12.20 2.20
N GLN A 196 4.24 11.28 2.90
CA GLN A 196 2.99 11.61 3.59
C GLN A 196 3.22 12.33 4.92
N ARG A 197 4.21 11.93 5.73
CA ARG A 197 4.53 12.67 6.97
C ARG A 197 4.99 14.11 6.70
N GLN A 198 5.75 14.33 5.63
CA GLN A 198 6.19 15.68 5.27
C GLN A 198 4.99 16.56 4.89
N VAL A 199 4.02 16.07 4.11
CA VAL A 199 2.89 16.93 3.71
C VAL A 199 1.91 17.20 4.86
N PHE A 200 1.72 16.25 5.79
CA PHE A 200 0.93 16.50 7.00
C PHE A 200 1.62 17.48 7.95
N ARG A 201 2.93 17.30 8.20
CA ARG A 201 3.71 18.23 9.01
C ARG A 201 3.79 19.61 8.36
N PHE A 202 3.94 19.66 7.04
CA PHE A 202 3.91 20.89 6.26
C PHE A 202 2.57 21.59 6.38
N TRP A 203 1.46 20.86 6.34
CA TRP A 203 0.14 21.43 6.61
C TRP A 203 0.06 22.04 8.01
N ASP A 204 0.54 21.34 9.04
CA ASP A 204 0.55 21.87 10.40
C ASP A 204 1.46 23.11 10.51
N ASP A 205 2.66 23.09 9.92
CA ASP A 205 3.58 24.22 9.85
C ASP A 205 2.97 25.40 9.08
N LEU A 206 2.22 25.13 8.01
CA LEU A 206 1.54 26.14 7.19
C LEU A 206 0.38 26.80 7.93
N VAL A 207 -0.45 26.00 8.61
CA VAL A 207 -1.56 26.47 9.45
C VAL A 207 -1.05 27.29 10.64
N ASP A 208 0.05 26.87 11.25
CA ASP A 208 0.70 27.57 12.36
C ASP A 208 1.60 28.74 11.89
N GLN A 209 1.65 29.02 10.59
CA GLN A 209 2.47 30.06 9.97
C GLN A 209 3.97 29.98 10.34
N ARG A 210 4.50 28.77 10.52
CA ARG A 210 5.92 28.49 10.80
C ARG A 210 6.77 28.66 9.55
N LYS A 211 6.96 29.91 9.12
CA LYS A 211 7.56 30.28 7.82
C LYS A 211 8.86 29.55 7.49
N ARG A 212 9.79 29.47 8.45
CA ARG A 212 11.07 28.79 8.24
C ARG A 212 10.90 27.30 7.93
N ALA A 213 10.09 26.59 8.73
CA ALA A 213 9.83 25.17 8.55
C ALA A 213 9.10 24.89 7.22
N VAL A 214 8.12 25.72 6.87
CA VAL A 214 7.41 25.62 5.58
C VAL A 214 8.40 25.75 4.42
N LEU A 215 9.20 26.81 4.38
CA LEU A 215 10.11 27.08 3.26
C LEU A 215 11.25 26.06 3.16
N GLU A 216 11.75 25.55 4.29
CA GLU A 216 12.76 24.46 4.32
C GLU A 216 12.18 23.14 3.75
N ALA A 217 10.88 22.88 3.92
CA ALA A 217 10.25 21.65 3.45
C ALA A 217 9.82 21.68 1.96
N VAL A 218 9.63 22.85 1.35
CA VAL A 218 9.15 22.98 -0.04
C VAL A 218 10.00 22.18 -1.05
N PRO A 219 11.35 22.29 -1.07
CA PRO A 219 12.17 21.56 -2.05
C PRO A 219 12.07 20.04 -1.93
N HIS A 220 11.63 19.53 -0.78
CA HIS A 220 11.49 18.09 -0.52
C HIS A 220 10.10 17.56 -0.83
N LEU A 221 9.10 18.45 -0.92
CA LEU A 221 7.70 18.11 -1.14
C LEU A 221 7.22 18.37 -2.57
N PHE A 222 7.93 19.22 -3.29
CA PHE A 222 7.57 19.67 -4.62
C PHE A 222 8.74 19.52 -5.60
N ASN A 223 9.48 18.41 -5.48
CA ASN A 223 10.68 18.04 -6.24
C ASN A 223 10.38 17.34 -7.57
N ASP A 224 9.31 16.53 -7.64
CA ASP A 224 8.89 15.80 -8.82
C ASP A 224 7.39 15.96 -9.08
N MET A 225 6.98 15.63 -10.31
CA MET A 225 5.62 15.88 -10.79
C MET A 225 4.57 15.03 -10.08
N ALA A 226 4.88 13.76 -9.74
CA ALA A 226 3.95 12.85 -9.11
C ALA A 226 3.69 13.26 -7.64
N GLU A 227 4.76 13.57 -6.91
CA GLU A 227 4.71 14.07 -5.54
C GLU A 227 4.02 15.42 -5.45
N THR A 228 4.38 16.35 -6.35
CA THR A 228 3.75 17.68 -6.44
C THR A 228 2.24 17.57 -6.64
N LEU A 229 1.80 16.72 -7.57
CA LEU A 229 0.38 16.53 -7.86
C LEU A 229 -0.37 15.98 -6.64
N LYS A 230 0.21 14.98 -5.97
CA LYS A 230 -0.34 14.37 -4.76
C LYS A 230 -0.43 15.38 -3.61
N ASN A 231 0.65 16.10 -3.34
CA ASN A 231 0.73 17.06 -2.23
C ASN A 231 -0.18 18.26 -2.46
N THR A 232 -0.24 18.78 -3.69
CA THR A 232 -1.20 19.82 -4.08
C THR A 232 -2.64 19.36 -3.90
N GLY A 233 -2.96 18.12 -4.32
CA GLY A 233 -4.28 17.53 -4.14
C GLY A 233 -4.68 17.39 -2.67
N PHE A 234 -3.74 16.99 -1.82
CA PHE A 234 -3.93 16.93 -0.37
C PHE A 234 -4.22 18.30 0.23
N LEU A 235 -3.36 19.30 -0.03
CA LEU A 235 -3.53 20.66 0.49
C LEU A 235 -4.86 21.28 0.03
N ALA A 236 -5.18 21.13 -1.25
CA ALA A 236 -6.45 21.60 -1.80
C ALA A 236 -7.65 20.93 -1.12
N SER A 237 -7.57 19.63 -0.78
CA SER A 237 -8.62 18.95 -0.04
C SER A 237 -8.81 19.50 1.38
N GLN A 238 -7.72 19.84 2.09
CA GLN A 238 -7.83 20.44 3.43
C GLN A 238 -8.45 21.84 3.36
N LEU A 239 -7.97 22.68 2.43
CA LEU A 239 -8.49 24.03 2.24
C LEU A 239 -9.97 24.06 1.86
N ARG A 240 -10.44 23.13 1.01
CA ARG A 240 -11.87 22.99 0.71
C ARG A 240 -12.70 22.61 1.93
N LEU A 241 -12.18 21.76 2.82
CA LEU A 241 -12.87 21.44 4.06
C LEU A 241 -12.93 22.67 4.98
N CYS A 242 -11.87 23.46 5.08
CA CYS A 242 -11.89 24.73 5.81
C CYS A 242 -12.94 25.70 5.23
N LEU A 243 -12.96 25.89 3.91
CA LEU A 243 -13.96 26.75 3.25
C LEU A 243 -15.39 26.24 3.46
N GLY A 244 -15.61 24.93 3.36
CA GLY A 244 -16.91 24.33 3.65
C GLY A 244 -17.36 24.54 5.10
N ILE A 245 -16.44 24.61 6.07
CA ILE A 245 -16.76 24.97 7.45
C ILE A 245 -17.25 26.42 7.51
N TYR A 246 -16.53 27.35 6.88
CA TYR A 246 -16.92 28.76 6.83
C TYR A 246 -18.29 28.97 6.19
N GLU A 247 -18.55 28.32 5.04
CA GLU A 247 -19.84 28.41 4.35
C GLU A 247 -20.99 27.89 5.22
N LEU A 248 -20.77 26.80 5.96
CA LEU A 248 -21.77 26.22 6.86
C LEU A 248 -21.97 27.07 8.13
N GLU A 249 -20.92 27.66 8.67
CA GLU A 249 -21.00 28.62 9.80
C GLU A 249 -21.83 29.85 9.39
N HIS A 250 -21.56 30.42 8.22
CA HIS A 250 -22.35 31.52 7.67
C HIS A 250 -23.82 31.15 7.41
N ALA A 251 -24.09 29.91 7.03
CA ALA A 251 -25.44 29.39 6.87
C ALA A 251 -26.15 29.04 8.19
N GLY A 252 -25.52 29.30 9.35
CA GLY A 252 -26.11 29.04 10.68
C GLY A 252 -26.20 27.56 11.04
N VAL A 253 -25.42 26.69 10.39
CA VAL A 253 -25.38 25.26 10.72
C VAL A 253 -24.65 25.06 12.02
N ALA A 254 -25.16 24.19 12.91
CA ALA A 254 -24.46 23.86 14.15
C ALA A 254 -23.21 23.02 13.89
N THR A 255 -22.12 23.28 14.62
CA THR A 255 -20.82 22.59 14.49
C THR A 255 -20.93 21.06 14.53
N ARG A 256 -21.88 20.52 15.31
CA ARG A 256 -22.14 19.09 15.43
C ARG A 256 -22.64 18.44 14.13
N ASP A 257 -23.34 19.21 13.30
CA ASP A 257 -23.92 18.73 12.04
C ASP A 257 -23.02 18.99 10.83
N MET A 258 -22.05 19.90 10.96
CA MET A 258 -21.10 20.22 9.89
C MET A 258 -20.26 19.01 9.50
N ALA A 259 -19.72 18.26 10.47
CA ALA A 259 -18.91 17.08 10.20
C ALA A 259 -19.66 16.05 9.31
N ARG A 260 -20.96 15.88 9.55
CA ARG A 260 -21.82 15.01 8.74
C ARG A 260 -22.03 15.56 7.33
N LYS A 261 -22.33 16.86 7.20
CA LYS A 261 -22.54 17.52 5.90
C LYS A 261 -21.28 17.52 5.02
N LEU A 262 -20.11 17.71 5.63
CA LEU A 262 -18.81 17.62 4.97
C LEU A 262 -18.29 16.18 4.82
N GLN A 263 -19.08 15.19 5.22
CA GLN A 263 -18.76 13.76 5.17
C GLN A 263 -17.44 13.39 5.88
N VAL A 264 -17.03 14.17 6.88
CA VAL A 264 -15.88 13.89 7.74
C VAL A 264 -16.30 12.92 8.84
N LYS A 265 -16.09 11.62 8.59
CA LYS A 265 -16.51 10.54 9.49
C LYS A 265 -15.64 10.41 10.75
N ASN A 266 -14.39 10.82 10.68
CA ASN A 266 -13.41 10.68 11.75
C ASN A 266 -13.42 11.92 12.68
N GLN A 267 -13.70 11.72 13.98
CA GLN A 267 -13.80 12.82 14.96
C GLN A 267 -12.48 13.56 15.20
N TRP A 268 -11.34 12.87 15.14
CA TRP A 268 -10.02 13.50 15.27
C TRP A 268 -9.72 14.37 14.06
N ARG A 269 -9.98 13.84 12.86
CA ARG A 269 -9.85 14.60 11.60
C ARG A 269 -10.74 15.84 11.61
N TRP A 270 -11.98 15.69 12.10
CA TRP A 270 -12.89 16.81 12.31
C TRP A 270 -12.31 17.85 13.27
N LYS A 271 -11.80 17.42 14.44
CA LYS A 271 -11.21 18.33 15.42
C LYS A 271 -10.03 19.12 14.83
N ASN A 272 -9.16 18.45 14.08
CA ASN A 272 -7.98 19.10 13.49
C ASN A 272 -8.34 20.04 12.35
N ILE A 273 -9.24 19.64 11.44
CA ILE A 273 -9.63 20.50 10.32
C ILE A 273 -10.45 21.69 10.80
N TYR A 274 -11.29 21.50 11.83
CA TYR A 274 -12.00 22.60 12.48
C TYR A 274 -11.02 23.56 13.16
N ALA A 275 -10.06 23.04 13.94
CA ALA A 275 -9.02 23.88 14.55
C ALA A 275 -8.17 24.63 13.51
N ALA A 276 -7.85 24.00 12.39
CA ALA A 276 -7.13 24.64 11.29
C ALA A 276 -7.97 25.74 10.63
N ALA A 277 -9.27 25.49 10.42
CA ALA A 277 -10.20 26.51 9.94
C ALA A 277 -10.26 27.69 10.90
N GLN A 278 -10.29 27.49 12.22
CA GLN A 278 -10.28 28.60 13.18
C GLN A 278 -8.97 29.42 13.17
N LYS A 279 -7.85 28.83 12.72
CA LYS A 279 -6.55 29.53 12.60
C LYS A 279 -6.39 30.26 11.26
N LEU A 280 -6.99 29.73 10.19
CA LEU A 280 -6.90 30.28 8.84
C LEU A 280 -8.20 30.96 8.46
N ASN A 281 -8.20 32.26 8.16
CA ASN A 281 -9.42 32.94 7.73
C ASN A 281 -9.90 32.52 6.32
N TYR A 282 -11.14 32.86 5.97
CA TYR A 282 -11.74 32.53 4.68
C TYR A 282 -10.88 33.01 3.49
N ALA A 283 -10.40 34.26 3.54
CA ALA A 283 -9.59 34.84 2.48
C ALA A 283 -8.26 34.11 2.29
N GLN A 284 -7.60 33.73 3.37
CA GLN A 284 -6.37 32.92 3.36
C GLN A 284 -6.63 31.55 2.73
N CYS A 285 -7.74 30.89 3.10
CA CYS A 285 -8.08 29.59 2.54
C CYS A 285 -8.40 29.67 1.03
N ALA A 286 -9.24 30.64 0.65
CA ALA A 286 -9.67 30.84 -0.74
C ALA A 286 -8.51 31.29 -1.64
N GLY A 287 -7.71 32.24 -1.17
CA GLY A 287 -6.55 32.77 -1.88
C GLY A 287 -5.51 31.67 -2.13
N LEU A 288 -5.13 30.92 -1.08
CA LEU A 288 -4.18 29.82 -1.24
C LEU A 288 -4.73 28.72 -2.17
N LEU A 289 -6.01 28.34 -2.02
CA LEU A 289 -6.62 27.31 -2.87
C LEU A 289 -6.60 27.72 -4.35
N LEU A 290 -6.95 28.98 -4.64
CA LEU A 290 -6.90 29.52 -6.00
C LEU A 290 -5.48 29.50 -6.56
N THR A 291 -4.50 29.90 -5.77
CA THR A 291 -3.09 29.92 -6.17
C THR A 291 -2.56 28.50 -6.42
N LEU A 292 -2.93 27.52 -5.60
CA LEU A 292 -2.61 26.10 -5.84
C LEU A 292 -3.19 25.59 -7.17
N TYR A 293 -4.43 25.95 -7.51
CA TYR A 293 -5.02 25.56 -8.80
C TYR A 293 -4.36 26.25 -9.99
N ARG A 294 -4.00 27.53 -9.87
CA ARG A 294 -3.24 28.24 -10.89
C ARG A 294 -1.87 27.61 -11.11
N ALA A 295 -1.18 27.25 -10.03
CA ALA A 295 0.10 26.53 -10.07
C ALA A 295 -0.06 25.16 -10.76
N GLN A 296 -1.07 24.38 -10.39
CA GLN A 296 -1.36 23.09 -11.00
C GLN A 296 -1.69 23.21 -12.50
N TRP A 297 -2.48 24.22 -12.90
CA TRP A 297 -2.77 24.50 -14.30
C TRP A 297 -1.51 24.88 -15.07
N ARG A 298 -0.68 25.77 -14.52
CA ARG A 298 0.59 26.19 -15.12
C ARG A 298 1.51 25.00 -15.37
N GLN A 299 1.72 24.17 -14.35
CA GLN A 299 2.58 23.00 -14.45
C GLN A 299 2.10 22.00 -15.50
N ARG A 300 0.78 21.78 -15.62
CA ARG A 300 0.18 20.90 -16.65
C ARG A 300 0.35 21.41 -18.08
N ASN A 301 0.49 22.73 -18.24
CA ASN A 301 0.70 23.37 -19.54
C ASN A 301 2.18 23.67 -19.83
N GLY A 302 3.10 23.09 -19.05
CA GLY A 302 4.55 23.20 -19.28
C GLY A 302 5.17 24.51 -18.80
N TYR A 303 4.47 25.32 -18.00
CA TYR A 303 5.02 26.51 -17.39
C TYR A 303 5.76 26.16 -16.09
N GLU A 304 6.87 26.88 -15.84
CA GLU A 304 7.61 26.79 -14.59
C GLU A 304 6.80 27.34 -13.40
N VAL A 305 6.92 26.70 -12.25
CA VAL A 305 6.23 27.08 -11.01
C VAL A 305 7.23 27.10 -9.87
N SER A 306 7.39 28.27 -9.23
CA SER A 306 8.19 28.41 -8.02
C SER A 306 7.32 28.18 -6.78
N TRP A 307 7.35 26.96 -6.25
CA TRP A 307 6.61 26.59 -5.04
C TRP A 307 7.09 27.38 -3.81
N SER A 308 8.40 27.67 -3.73
CA SER A 308 8.97 28.44 -2.62
C SER A 308 8.48 29.89 -2.61
N GLU A 309 8.34 30.50 -3.78
CA GLU A 309 7.78 31.84 -3.93
C GLU A 309 6.29 31.85 -3.56
N LEU A 310 5.52 30.89 -4.08
CA LEU A 310 4.09 30.73 -3.78
C LEU A 310 3.82 30.68 -2.27
N PHE A 311 4.48 29.76 -1.55
CA PHE A 311 4.28 29.65 -0.10
C PHE A 311 4.91 30.83 0.65
N GLY A 312 5.97 31.43 0.11
CA GLY A 312 6.59 32.64 0.66
C GLY A 312 5.69 33.88 0.56
N GLU A 313 4.91 34.03 -0.50
CA GLU A 313 3.89 35.08 -0.66
C GLU A 313 2.70 34.84 0.26
N TYR A 314 2.21 33.59 0.32
CA TYR A 314 1.13 33.21 1.24
C TYR A 314 1.45 33.61 2.69
N LEU A 315 2.64 33.22 3.16
CA LEU A 315 3.10 33.48 4.53
C LEU A 315 3.44 34.96 4.79
N ARG A 316 3.58 35.78 3.75
CA ARG A 316 3.72 37.25 3.87
C ARG A 316 2.36 37.95 3.87
N GLY A 317 1.26 37.24 3.61
CA GLY A 317 -0.07 37.82 3.46
C GLY A 317 -0.22 38.64 2.18
N THR A 318 0.57 38.34 1.15
CA THR A 318 0.56 39.07 -0.13
C THR A 318 -0.20 38.33 -1.24
N LEU A 319 -0.92 37.25 -0.88
CA LEU A 319 -1.78 36.47 -1.77
C LEU A 319 -3.25 36.87 -1.68
#